data_AF-A0A9D3S707-F1
#
_entry.id   AF-A0A9D3S707-F1
#
_cell.length_a   1.000
_cell.length_b   1.000
_cell.length_c   1.000
_cell.angle_alpha   90.00
_cell.angle_beta   90.00
_cell.angle_gamma   90.00
#
_symmetry.space_group_name_H-M   'P 1'
#
loop_
_entity.id
_entity.type
_entity.pdbx_description
1 polymer ?
#
loop_
_entity_poly.entity_id
_entity_poly.type
_entity_poly.pdbx_seq_one_letter_code
_entity_poly.pdbx_strand_id
1 'polypeptide(L)'
;MIELLQSPWEERFRVCLGLVRLLHYLSRSPLGSVALLDFQPRQFVLVAGELKLTDLDDASIEEPMCQTRADCLLHFPIRNFSIPCSPEGVCQGLNEKRNLYNAYRYFFMYLLPHQAPPTLRPLIDQIMNLTGELKNNVSKTRKAFEEILHLYKSGLYLQNLPPTSVEDYTALRGVRASGGGVYRCWPSYSQKACVLSVFSVREAAFICTSHPHCSSFTLGAQVTWTGRRLVYFRTGFSDLVPDVDSIVYIKKAQSLRTEAD
;
A
#
# COMPACT_ATOMS: atom_id res chain seq x y z
N MET A 1 10.78 6.41 9.66
CA MET A 1 10.96 5.47 8.53
C MET A 1 10.85 4.00 8.96
N ILE A 2 11.50 3.58 10.07
CA ILE A 2 11.44 2.19 10.56
C ILE A 2 9.99 1.75 10.87
N GLU A 3 9.20 2.60 11.53
CA GLU A 3 7.78 2.28 11.82
C GLU A 3 6.94 2.05 10.55
N LEU A 4 7.19 2.81 9.48
CA LEU A 4 6.46 2.66 8.22
C LEU A 4 6.79 1.33 7.55
N LEU A 5 8.03 0.84 7.64
CA LEU A 5 8.41 -0.48 7.11
C LEU A 5 7.76 -1.64 7.87
N GLN A 6 7.38 -1.42 9.13
CA GLN A 6 6.67 -2.39 9.95
C GLN A 6 5.15 -2.34 9.76
N SER A 7 4.64 -1.33 9.03
CA SER A 7 3.21 -1.19 8.77
C SER A 7 2.71 -2.15 7.68
N PRO A 8 1.40 -2.50 7.70
CA PRO A 8 0.75 -3.25 6.65
C PRO A 8 1.01 -2.67 5.26
N TRP A 9 1.04 -3.54 4.25
CA TRP A 9 1.31 -3.13 2.87
C TRP A 9 0.36 -2.02 2.40
N GLU A 10 -0.90 -2.08 2.80
CA GLU A 10 -1.92 -1.06 2.49
C GLU A 10 -1.53 0.35 2.96
N GLU A 11 -0.93 0.50 4.14
CA GLU A 11 -0.48 1.80 4.67
C GLU A 11 0.76 2.30 3.91
N ARG A 12 1.70 1.40 3.61
CA ARG A 12 2.87 1.71 2.78
C ARG A 12 2.47 2.15 1.37
N PHE A 13 1.48 1.46 0.79
CA PHE A 13 0.91 1.81 -0.50
C PHE A 13 0.24 3.20 -0.47
N ARG A 14 -0.50 3.52 0.60
CA ARG A 14 -1.09 4.87 0.79
C ARG A 14 -0.04 5.97 0.71
N VAL A 15 1.10 5.79 1.37
CA VAL A 15 2.21 6.76 1.34
C VAL A 15 2.74 6.95 -0.08
N CYS A 16 3.02 5.86 -0.80
CA CYS A 16 3.53 5.95 -2.17
C CYS A 16 2.50 6.56 -3.14
N LEU A 17 1.22 6.24 -2.97
CA LEU A 17 0.13 6.83 -3.73
C LEU A 17 0.00 8.33 -3.44
N GLY A 18 0.06 8.74 -2.17
CA GLY A 18 0.06 10.15 -1.77
C GLY A 18 1.23 10.91 -2.40
N LEU A 19 2.43 10.31 -2.39
CA LEU A 19 3.62 10.88 -3.02
C LEU A 19 3.43 11.08 -4.53
N VAL A 20 2.99 10.06 -5.27
CA VAL A 20 2.83 10.20 -6.73
C VAL A 20 1.72 11.20 -7.09
N ARG A 21 0.66 11.31 -6.28
CA ARG A 21 -0.36 12.35 -6.44
C ARG A 21 0.21 13.74 -6.21
N LEU A 22 1.02 13.93 -5.16
CA LEU A 22 1.73 15.19 -4.91
C LEU A 22 2.66 15.55 -6.08
N LEU A 23 3.47 14.60 -6.55
CA LEU A 23 4.36 14.86 -7.68
C LEU A 23 3.60 15.23 -8.95
N HIS A 24 2.42 14.65 -9.16
CA HIS A 24 1.57 15.00 -10.29
C HIS A 24 1.02 16.41 -10.19
N TYR A 25 0.68 16.86 -8.98
CA TYR A 25 0.30 18.23 -8.72
C TYR A 25 1.46 19.19 -9.00
N LEU A 26 2.66 18.87 -8.49
CA LEU A 26 3.87 19.69 -8.67
C LEU A 26 4.28 19.81 -10.15
N SER A 27 4.17 18.75 -10.95
CA SER A 27 4.50 18.80 -12.38
C SER A 27 3.49 19.59 -13.23
N ARG A 28 2.34 19.97 -12.64
CA ARG A 28 1.27 20.75 -13.28
C ARG A 28 0.86 21.96 -12.45
N SER A 29 1.76 22.43 -11.59
CA SER A 29 1.49 23.59 -10.74
C SER A 29 1.18 24.80 -11.62
N PRO A 30 0.24 25.68 -11.21
CA PRO A 30 -0.10 26.88 -11.96
C PRO A 30 1.08 27.84 -12.11
N LEU A 31 2.12 27.70 -11.29
CA LEU A 31 3.34 28.49 -11.36
C LEU A 31 4.38 27.91 -12.33
N GLY A 32 4.17 26.69 -12.83
CA GLY A 32 5.15 25.94 -13.63
C GLY A 32 5.52 24.60 -12.99
N SER A 33 6.28 23.79 -13.72
CA SER A 33 6.73 22.46 -13.28
C SER A 33 7.72 22.59 -12.13
N VAL A 34 7.35 22.12 -10.93
CA VAL A 34 8.18 22.29 -9.73
C VAL A 34 9.17 21.15 -9.56
N ALA A 35 10.46 21.46 -9.41
CA ALA A 35 11.49 20.53 -8.95
C ALA A 35 11.77 20.72 -7.46
N LEU A 36 11.79 19.61 -6.71
CA LEU A 36 12.22 19.59 -5.32
C LEU A 36 13.73 19.33 -5.28
N LEU A 37 14.51 20.32 -4.87
CA LEU A 37 15.97 20.25 -4.88
C LEU A 37 16.50 19.44 -3.69
N ASP A 38 15.93 19.64 -2.49
CA ASP A 38 16.19 18.78 -1.33
C ASP A 38 15.12 17.68 -1.17
N PHE A 39 15.02 16.78 -2.16
CA PHE A 39 14.09 15.65 -2.05
C PHE A 39 14.63 14.61 -1.06
N GLN A 40 14.33 14.74 0.22
CA GLN A 40 14.73 13.76 1.24
C GLN A 40 13.54 13.27 2.07
N PRO A 41 13.56 12.02 2.59
CA PRO A 41 12.46 11.50 3.41
C PRO A 41 12.08 12.39 4.60
N ARG A 42 13.05 13.12 5.18
CA ARG A 42 12.81 14.06 6.30
C ARG A 42 11.95 15.28 5.94
N GLN A 43 11.86 15.62 4.65
CA GLN A 43 11.02 16.72 4.15
C GLN A 43 9.56 16.34 4.05
N PHE A 44 9.21 15.09 4.39
CA PHE A 44 7.85 14.61 4.35
C PHE A 44 7.40 14.15 5.73
N VAL A 45 6.15 14.48 6.06
CA VAL A 45 5.49 14.04 7.29
C VAL A 45 4.18 13.34 6.96
N LEU A 46 3.74 12.47 7.85
CA LEU A 46 2.43 11.84 7.77
C LEU A 46 1.48 12.55 8.72
N VAL A 47 0.38 13.09 8.18
CA VAL A 47 -0.71 13.70 8.96
C VAL A 47 -1.96 12.91 8.65
N ALA A 48 -2.49 12.20 9.66
CA ALA A 48 -3.65 11.29 9.51
C ALA A 48 -3.48 10.25 8.37
N GLY A 49 -2.24 9.76 8.18
CA GLY A 49 -1.87 8.78 7.15
C GLY A 49 -1.68 9.37 5.74
N GLU A 50 -1.89 10.67 5.55
CA GLU A 50 -1.59 11.37 4.30
C GLU A 50 -0.18 11.96 4.32
N LEU A 51 0.56 11.76 3.22
CA LEU A 51 1.88 12.34 3.04
C LEU A 51 1.77 13.83 2.73
N LYS A 52 2.51 14.64 3.47
CA LYS A 52 2.61 16.10 3.32
C LYS A 52 4.08 16.48 3.17
N LEU A 53 4.36 17.42 2.28
CA LEU A 53 5.66 18.08 2.17
C LEU A 53 5.70 19.22 3.19
N THR A 54 6.74 19.29 4.02
CA THR A 54 6.88 20.30 5.08
C THR A 54 7.69 21.50 4.67
N ASP A 55 8.61 21.32 3.72
CA ASP A 55 9.57 22.33 3.31
C ASP A 55 9.52 22.52 1.79
N LEU A 56 9.39 23.78 1.37
CA LEU A 56 9.32 24.20 -0.03
C LEU A 56 10.37 25.27 -0.36
N ASP A 57 11.25 25.63 0.58
CA ASP A 57 12.21 26.71 0.38
C ASP A 57 13.29 26.30 -0.64
N ASP A 58 13.54 25.00 -0.79
CA ASP A 58 14.44 24.39 -1.77
C ASP A 58 13.68 23.84 -3.00
N ALA A 59 12.85 24.68 -3.62
CA ALA A 59 12.10 24.33 -4.83
C ALA A 59 12.36 25.29 -6.00
N SER A 60 12.46 24.76 -7.22
CA SER A 60 12.54 25.55 -8.46
C SER A 60 11.27 25.38 -9.29
N ILE A 61 10.71 26.48 -9.81
CA ILE A 61 9.33 26.52 -10.32
C ILE A 61 9.23 26.38 -11.86
N GLU A 62 10.35 26.33 -12.58
CA GLU A 62 10.37 26.25 -14.05
C GLU A 62 11.34 25.16 -14.55
N GLU A 63 11.14 24.70 -15.79
CA GLU A 63 12.07 23.77 -16.44
C GLU A 63 13.38 24.49 -16.77
N PRO A 64 14.56 23.87 -16.57
CA PRO A 64 15.83 24.51 -16.87
C PRO A 64 16.00 24.84 -18.36
N MET A 65 16.65 25.97 -18.64
CA MET A 65 17.08 26.33 -19.99
C MET A 65 18.21 25.40 -20.48
N CYS A 66 18.27 25.16 -21.78
CA CYS A 66 19.29 24.33 -22.42
C CYS A 66 19.63 24.81 -23.83
N GLN A 67 20.85 24.50 -24.26
CA GLN A 67 21.31 24.63 -25.64
C GLN A 67 21.57 23.27 -26.27
N THR A 68 22.01 22.31 -25.45
CA THR A 68 22.36 20.96 -25.88
C THR A 68 21.70 19.92 -24.98
N ARG A 69 21.75 18.66 -25.42
CA ARG A 69 21.27 17.51 -24.63
C ARG A 69 22.04 17.32 -23.31
N ALA A 70 23.29 17.78 -23.24
CA ALA A 70 24.12 17.64 -22.04
C ALA A 70 23.61 18.50 -20.88
N ASP A 71 22.95 19.62 -21.18
CA ASP A 71 22.37 20.53 -20.18
C ASP A 71 21.19 19.89 -19.44
N CYS A 72 20.50 18.94 -20.09
CA CYS A 72 19.33 18.23 -19.55
C CYS A 72 19.70 16.88 -18.91
N LEU A 73 20.85 16.82 -18.25
CA LEU A 73 21.34 15.61 -17.58
C LEU A 73 20.91 15.58 -16.10
N LEU A 74 20.22 14.52 -15.71
CA LEU A 74 19.97 14.16 -14.32
C LEU A 74 21.07 13.25 -13.81
N HIS A 75 21.83 13.74 -12.82
CA HIS A 75 22.80 12.96 -12.08
C HIS A 75 22.19 12.34 -10.84
N PHE A 76 22.32 11.02 -10.70
CA PHE A 76 22.05 10.31 -9.45
C PHE A 76 23.21 9.37 -9.11
N PRO A 77 23.39 8.98 -7.83
CA PRO A 77 24.58 8.24 -7.40
C PRO A 77 24.88 6.94 -8.16
N ILE A 78 23.84 6.28 -8.69
CA ILE A 78 23.96 4.95 -9.32
C ILE A 78 23.63 5.00 -10.82
N ARG A 79 22.92 6.03 -11.29
CA ARG A 79 22.40 6.07 -12.65
C ARG A 79 22.17 7.50 -13.12
N ASN A 80 22.52 7.76 -14.36
CA ASN A 80 22.28 9.06 -14.99
C ASN A 80 21.19 8.92 -16.05
N PHE A 81 20.41 9.98 -16.21
CA PHE A 81 19.35 10.04 -17.22
C PHE A 81 19.46 11.36 -17.97
N SER A 82 19.23 11.35 -19.27
CA SER A 82 19.22 12.56 -20.10
C SER A 82 17.97 12.59 -20.95
N ILE A 83 17.35 13.76 -21.03
CA ILE A 83 16.27 14.08 -21.96
C ILE A 83 16.79 15.01 -23.05
N PRO A 84 16.16 15.06 -24.24
CA PRO A 84 16.53 16.03 -25.26
C PRO A 84 16.20 17.45 -24.81
N CYS A 85 17.01 18.42 -25.25
CA CYS A 85 16.64 19.84 -25.18
C CYS A 85 15.53 20.11 -26.20
N SER A 86 14.46 20.79 -25.79
CA SER A 86 13.35 21.13 -26.67
C SER A 86 13.73 22.24 -27.67
N PRO A 87 12.99 22.40 -28.78
CA PRO A 87 13.18 23.51 -29.72
C PRO A 87 13.07 24.89 -29.07
N GLU A 88 12.31 25.01 -27.99
CA GLU A 88 12.13 26.24 -27.20
C GLU A 88 13.33 26.54 -26.27
N GLY A 89 14.37 25.69 -26.28
CA GLY A 89 15.56 25.87 -25.45
C GLY A 89 15.34 25.53 -23.98
N VAL A 90 14.40 24.62 -23.67
CA VAL A 90 14.10 24.16 -22.30
C VAL A 90 14.16 22.63 -22.17
N CYS A 91 14.58 22.15 -21.01
CA CYS A 91 14.60 20.73 -20.66
C CYS A 91 13.20 20.25 -20.26
N GLN A 92 12.27 20.16 -21.21
CA GLN A 92 10.86 19.88 -20.92
C GLN A 92 10.66 18.53 -20.18
N GLY A 93 10.10 18.60 -18.96
CA GLY A 93 9.83 17.44 -18.12
C GLY A 93 11.04 16.94 -17.30
N LEU A 94 12.11 17.74 -17.19
CA LEU A 94 13.26 17.40 -16.36
C LEU A 94 12.88 17.37 -14.88
N ASN A 95 12.10 18.36 -14.44
CA ASN A 95 11.70 18.50 -13.03
C ASN A 95 10.83 17.33 -12.57
N GLU A 96 9.85 16.92 -13.39
CA GLU A 96 9.01 15.77 -13.04
C GLU A 96 9.82 14.47 -12.98
N LYS A 97 10.79 14.28 -13.87
CA LYS A 97 11.66 13.09 -13.89
C LYS A 97 12.60 13.08 -12.68
N ARG A 98 13.16 14.23 -12.29
CA ARG A 98 13.98 14.37 -11.08
C ARG A 98 13.18 13.92 -9.86
N ASN A 99 12.01 14.50 -9.67
CA ASN A 99 11.14 14.19 -8.53
C ASN A 99 10.71 12.72 -8.53
N LEU A 100 10.32 12.19 -9.69
CA LEU A 100 9.84 10.82 -9.82
C LEU A 100 10.91 9.78 -9.48
N TYR A 101 12.15 9.97 -9.95
CA TYR A 101 13.24 9.07 -9.61
C TYR A 101 13.65 9.18 -8.14
N ASN A 102 13.59 10.38 -7.56
CA ASN A 102 13.79 10.55 -6.12
C ASN A 102 12.71 9.82 -5.30
N ALA A 103 11.43 9.89 -5.71
CA ALA A 103 10.36 9.09 -5.10
C ALA A 103 10.63 7.58 -5.22
N TYR A 104 11.11 7.13 -6.38
CA TYR A 104 11.47 5.73 -6.57
C TYR A 104 12.56 5.27 -5.60
N ARG A 105 13.70 5.98 -5.57
CA ARG A 105 14.88 5.56 -4.81
C ARG A 105 14.71 5.68 -3.30
N TYR A 106 13.89 6.62 -2.81
CA TYR A 106 13.71 6.85 -1.38
C TYR A 106 12.47 6.20 -0.79
N PHE A 107 11.42 5.97 -1.60
CA PHE A 107 10.15 5.46 -1.10
C PHE A 107 9.77 4.16 -1.79
N PHE A 108 9.60 4.16 -3.12
CA PHE A 108 8.95 3.02 -3.79
C PHE A 108 9.73 1.72 -3.62
N MET A 109 11.07 1.79 -3.74
CA MET A 109 11.96 0.64 -3.57
C MET A 109 11.81 -0.05 -2.21
N TYR A 110 11.52 0.70 -1.16
CA TYR A 110 11.44 0.18 0.20
C TYR A 110 10.01 -0.10 0.66
N LEU A 111 9.02 0.59 0.09
CA LEU A 111 7.65 0.55 0.60
C LEU A 111 6.72 -0.34 -0.22
N LEU A 112 6.88 -0.43 -1.53
CA LEU A 112 5.92 -1.12 -2.41
C LEU A 112 6.08 -2.64 -2.54
N PRO A 113 7.28 -3.19 -2.81
CA PRO A 113 7.39 -4.58 -3.24
C PRO A 113 7.21 -5.57 -2.08
N HIS A 114 7.56 -5.18 -0.85
CA HIS A 114 7.53 -6.09 0.28
C HIS A 114 6.09 -6.43 0.66
N GLN A 115 5.72 -7.70 0.53
CA GLN A 115 4.45 -8.25 1.01
C GLN A 115 3.21 -7.63 0.37
N ALA A 116 3.37 -7.21 -0.88
CA ALA A 116 2.24 -6.92 -1.73
C ALA A 116 1.36 -8.16 -1.94
N PRO A 117 0.03 -8.00 -2.12
CA PRO A 117 -0.84 -9.09 -2.52
C PRO A 117 -0.29 -9.82 -3.76
N PRO A 118 -0.15 -11.16 -3.75
CA PRO A 118 0.53 -11.89 -4.82
C PRO A 118 -0.02 -11.62 -6.23
N THR A 119 -1.34 -11.48 -6.38
CA THR A 119 -1.97 -11.20 -7.68
C THR A 119 -1.78 -9.77 -8.18
N LEU A 120 -1.42 -8.82 -7.30
CA LEU A 120 -1.07 -7.44 -7.68
C LEU A 120 0.43 -7.26 -7.94
N ARG A 121 1.26 -8.24 -7.57
CA ARG A 121 2.72 -8.16 -7.66
C ARG A 121 3.24 -7.87 -9.08
N PRO A 122 2.70 -8.46 -10.17
CA PRO A 122 3.15 -8.13 -11.52
C PRO A 122 2.97 -6.65 -11.89
N LEU A 123 1.85 -6.03 -11.47
CA LEU A 123 1.59 -4.61 -11.71
C LEU A 123 2.55 -3.72 -10.90
N ILE A 124 2.84 -4.12 -9.67
CA ILE A 124 3.80 -3.42 -8.81
C ILE A 124 5.21 -3.50 -9.41
N ASP A 125 5.64 -4.69 -9.84
CA ASP A 125 6.95 -4.89 -10.47
C ASP A 125 7.07 -4.07 -11.76
N GLN A 126 5.99 -3.96 -12.54
CA GLN A 126 5.93 -3.09 -13.71
C GLN A 126 6.09 -1.61 -13.34
N ILE A 127 5.40 -1.12 -12.29
CA ILE A 127 5.58 0.25 -11.79
C ILE A 127 7.03 0.48 -11.35
N MET A 128 7.59 -0.46 -10.59
CA MET A 128 8.96 -0.40 -10.09
C MET A 128 9.97 -0.30 -11.24
N ASN A 129 9.83 -1.16 -12.24
CA ASN A 129 10.71 -1.15 -13.41
C ASN A 129 10.57 0.16 -14.22
N LEU A 130 9.35 0.52 -14.62
CA LEU A 130 9.12 1.71 -15.45
C LEU A 130 9.56 3.01 -14.77
N THR A 131 9.45 3.07 -13.44
CA THR A 131 9.86 4.25 -12.65
C THR A 131 11.38 4.25 -12.41
N GLY A 132 11.98 3.10 -12.08
CA GLY A 132 13.43 2.97 -11.87
C GLY A 132 14.26 3.14 -13.14
N GLU A 133 13.66 2.95 -14.31
CA GLU A 133 14.27 3.24 -15.61
C GLU A 133 13.87 4.61 -16.18
N LEU A 134 13.06 5.40 -15.46
CA LEU A 134 12.50 6.69 -15.91
C LEU A 134 11.86 6.65 -17.31
N LYS A 135 11.30 5.48 -17.66
CA LYS A 135 10.54 5.26 -18.92
C LYS A 135 9.14 5.85 -18.86
N ASN A 136 8.58 5.99 -17.66
CA ASN A 136 7.30 6.66 -17.43
C ASN A 136 7.47 8.11 -16.94
N ASN A 137 6.43 8.91 -17.19
CA ASN A 137 6.26 10.22 -16.55
C ASN A 137 5.34 10.12 -15.34
N VAL A 138 5.23 11.20 -14.57
CA VAL A 138 4.46 11.18 -13.31
C VAL A 138 2.99 10.89 -13.56
N SER A 139 2.42 11.37 -14.67
CA SER A 139 1.02 11.12 -15.00
C SER A 139 0.72 9.65 -15.28
N LYS A 140 1.60 8.94 -16.00
CA LYS A 140 1.45 7.49 -16.26
C LYS A 140 1.65 6.68 -14.99
N THR A 141 2.66 7.02 -14.20
CA THR A 141 2.90 6.36 -12.91
C THR A 141 1.69 6.55 -11.99
N ARG A 142 1.14 7.76 -11.86
CA ARG A 142 -0.08 8.00 -11.07
C ARG A 142 -1.22 7.11 -11.52
N LYS A 143 -1.50 7.02 -12.83
CA LYS A 143 -2.59 6.16 -13.36
C LYS A 143 -2.42 4.70 -12.95
N ALA A 144 -1.20 4.16 -13.03
CA ALA A 144 -0.92 2.78 -12.63
C ALA A 144 -1.15 2.54 -11.13
N PHE A 145 -0.78 3.51 -10.27
CA PHE A 145 -1.09 3.44 -8.84
C PHE A 145 -2.61 3.50 -8.57
N GLU A 146 -3.35 4.37 -9.26
CA GLU A 146 -4.81 4.46 -9.11
C GLU A 146 -5.51 3.18 -9.58
N GLU A 147 -4.99 2.52 -10.61
CA GLU A 147 -5.47 1.22 -11.06
C GLU A 147 -5.28 0.13 -9.99
N ILE A 148 -4.10 0.05 -9.38
CA ILE A 148 -3.87 -0.87 -8.25
C ILE A 148 -4.81 -0.56 -7.09
N LEU A 149 -5.02 0.72 -6.76
CA LEU A 149 -5.98 1.12 -5.73
C LEU A 149 -7.39 0.64 -6.08
N HIS A 150 -7.82 0.84 -7.32
CA HIS A 150 -9.14 0.40 -7.79
C HIS A 150 -9.30 -1.11 -7.64
N LEU A 151 -8.34 -1.90 -8.13
CA LEU A 151 -8.35 -3.35 -8.02
C LEU A 151 -8.40 -3.80 -6.55
N TYR A 152 -7.55 -3.21 -5.70
CA TYR A 152 -7.46 -3.55 -4.28
C TYR A 152 -8.74 -3.21 -3.50
N LYS A 153 -9.36 -2.05 -3.79
CA LYS A 153 -10.62 -1.61 -3.17
C LYS A 153 -11.83 -2.43 -3.61
N SER A 154 -11.89 -2.77 -4.90
CA SER A 154 -13.01 -3.49 -5.49
C SER A 154 -12.95 -5.01 -5.28
N GLY A 155 -11.80 -5.53 -4.82
CA GLY A 155 -11.60 -6.97 -4.68
C GLY A 155 -11.45 -7.72 -6.00
N LEU A 156 -11.37 -7.03 -7.14
CA LEU A 156 -11.24 -7.66 -8.47
C LEU A 156 -9.97 -8.53 -8.57
N TYR A 157 -8.91 -8.18 -7.84
CA TYR A 157 -7.67 -8.97 -7.75
C TYR A 157 -7.84 -10.35 -7.07
N LEU A 158 -9.01 -10.63 -6.50
CA LEU A 158 -9.34 -11.86 -5.75
C LEU A 158 -10.25 -12.82 -6.53
N GLN A 159 -10.65 -12.50 -7.77
CA GLN A 159 -11.59 -13.34 -8.53
C GLN A 159 -11.09 -14.78 -8.71
N ASN A 160 -9.78 -14.95 -8.89
CA ASN A 160 -9.13 -16.24 -9.09
C ASN A 160 -8.62 -16.87 -7.78
N LEU A 161 -9.11 -16.42 -6.62
CA LEU A 161 -8.84 -17.13 -5.37
C LEU A 161 -9.29 -18.59 -5.51
N PRO A 162 -8.55 -19.55 -4.95
CA PRO A 162 -9.01 -20.92 -4.87
C PRO A 162 -10.43 -20.98 -4.29
N PRO A 163 -11.21 -22.03 -4.63
CA PRO A 163 -12.49 -22.26 -4.01
C PRO A 163 -12.26 -22.65 -2.54
N THR A 164 -11.98 -21.68 -1.68
CA THR A 164 -12.06 -21.87 -0.23
C THR A 164 -13.52 -21.71 0.14
N SER A 165 -14.13 -22.80 0.60
CA SER A 165 -15.53 -22.74 0.98
C SER A 165 -15.63 -22.02 2.31
N VAL A 166 -16.30 -20.86 2.32
CA VAL A 166 -16.75 -20.22 3.57
C VAL A 166 -17.63 -21.20 4.36
N GLU A 167 -18.19 -22.22 3.69
CA GLU A 167 -18.92 -23.31 4.33
C GLU A 167 -18.08 -24.17 5.26
N ASP A 168 -16.74 -24.12 5.22
CA ASP A 168 -15.89 -24.80 6.20
C ASP A 168 -15.93 -24.12 7.58
N TYR A 169 -16.66 -23.01 7.70
CA TYR A 169 -16.77 -22.20 8.90
C TYR A 169 -18.21 -22.10 9.40
N THR A 170 -18.39 -22.15 10.71
CA THR A 170 -19.64 -21.82 11.41
C THR A 170 -19.60 -20.34 11.81
N ALA A 171 -20.64 -19.59 11.45
CA ALA A 171 -20.73 -18.14 11.72
C ALA A 171 -21.62 -17.85 12.93
N LEU A 172 -21.08 -17.17 13.93
CA LEU A 172 -21.78 -16.70 15.12
C LEU A 172 -21.87 -15.16 15.09
N ARG A 173 -23.09 -14.63 15.04
CA ARG A 173 -23.36 -13.19 14.93
C ARG A 173 -23.62 -12.58 16.31
N GLY A 174 -23.34 -11.29 16.45
CA GLY A 174 -23.63 -10.55 17.67
C GLY A 174 -22.69 -10.91 18.83
N VAL A 175 -21.55 -11.53 18.52
CA VAL A 175 -20.53 -11.93 19.49
C VAL A 175 -19.15 -11.61 18.96
N ARG A 176 -18.20 -11.41 19.88
CA ARG A 176 -16.76 -11.36 19.58
C ARG A 176 -16.02 -12.40 20.43
N ALA A 177 -14.99 -12.98 19.86
CA ALA A 177 -14.09 -13.86 20.59
C ALA A 177 -13.28 -13.06 21.62
N SER A 178 -13.18 -13.57 22.85
CA SER A 178 -12.41 -12.99 23.95
C SER A 178 -11.62 -14.06 24.70
N GLY A 179 -10.48 -13.67 25.28
CA GLY A 179 -9.56 -14.59 25.96
C GLY A 179 -8.91 -15.60 25.00
N GLY A 180 -7.77 -16.16 25.42
CA GLY A 180 -7.10 -17.29 24.75
C GLY A 180 -6.60 -17.07 23.32
N GLY A 181 -5.71 -17.98 22.88
CA GLY A 181 -5.47 -18.29 21.47
C GLY A 181 -5.13 -17.15 20.51
N VAL A 182 -4.28 -16.19 20.89
CA VAL A 182 -3.80 -15.14 19.99
C VAL A 182 -2.44 -15.52 19.42
N TYR A 183 -2.28 -15.41 18.11
CA TYR A 183 -0.98 -15.50 17.44
C TYR A 183 -0.65 -14.20 16.71
N ARG A 184 0.63 -14.00 16.41
CA ARG A 184 1.10 -12.86 15.62
C ARG A 184 1.26 -13.29 14.17
N CYS A 185 0.85 -12.42 13.26
CA CYS A 185 1.27 -12.47 11.87
C CYS A 185 1.95 -11.15 11.54
N TRP A 186 2.85 -11.16 10.56
CA TRP A 186 3.58 -9.96 10.18
C TRP A 186 3.42 -9.71 8.69
N PRO A 187 3.19 -8.46 8.28
CA PRO A 187 2.79 -7.29 9.06
C PRO A 187 1.34 -7.41 9.52
N SER A 188 1.03 -6.73 10.62
CA SER A 188 -0.31 -6.70 11.20
C SER A 188 -0.64 -5.27 11.61
N TYR A 189 -1.93 -4.94 11.60
CA TYR A 189 -2.46 -3.71 12.18
C TYR A 189 -2.34 -3.69 13.73
N SER A 190 -1.97 -4.81 14.33
CA SER A 190 -1.69 -4.93 15.77
C SER A 190 -0.34 -5.59 16.02
N GLN A 191 0.44 -5.03 16.94
CA GLN A 191 1.71 -5.61 17.40
C GLN A 191 1.53 -6.86 18.28
N LYS A 192 0.32 -7.04 18.85
CA LYS A 192 0.03 -8.09 19.83
C LYS A 192 -0.80 -9.24 19.25
N ALA A 193 -1.45 -9.04 18.12
CA ALA A 193 -2.37 -10.01 17.51
C ALA A 193 -2.26 -9.98 15.97
N CYS A 194 -2.67 -11.06 15.32
CA CYS A 194 -2.82 -11.10 13.88
C CYS A 194 -4.10 -10.36 13.45
N VAL A 195 -3.94 -9.13 12.96
CA VAL A 195 -5.01 -8.27 12.50
C VAL A 195 -4.70 -7.81 11.09
N LEU A 196 -5.49 -8.25 10.12
CA LEU A 196 -5.28 -7.97 8.70
C LEU A 196 -6.52 -7.33 8.08
N SER A 197 -6.32 -6.55 7.02
CA SER A 197 -7.42 -5.96 6.25
C SER A 197 -7.88 -6.91 5.15
N VAL A 198 -9.19 -7.15 5.08
CA VAL A 198 -9.82 -8.01 4.07
C VAL A 198 -10.94 -7.27 3.35
N PHE A 199 -11.11 -7.59 2.07
CA PHE A 199 -12.22 -7.17 1.24
C PHE A 199 -13.49 -7.95 1.57
N SER A 200 -13.39 -9.25 1.83
CA SER A 200 -14.56 -10.12 2.03
C SER A 200 -14.32 -11.25 3.03
N VAL A 201 -15.41 -11.88 3.48
CA VAL A 201 -15.37 -13.09 4.32
C VAL A 201 -14.62 -14.22 3.61
N ARG A 202 -14.76 -14.34 2.29
CA ARG A 202 -14.04 -15.34 1.49
C ARG A 202 -12.53 -15.13 1.56
N GLU A 203 -12.07 -13.88 1.49
CA GLU A 203 -10.64 -13.57 1.65
C GLU A 203 -10.16 -13.88 3.06
N ALA A 204 -10.94 -13.55 4.10
CA ALA A 204 -10.59 -13.92 5.47
C ALA A 204 -10.49 -15.44 5.67
N ALA A 205 -11.46 -16.20 5.13
CA ALA A 205 -11.44 -17.65 5.17
C ALA A 205 -10.20 -18.22 4.47
N PHE A 206 -9.85 -17.70 3.28
CA PHE A 206 -8.64 -18.07 2.55
C PHE A 206 -7.37 -17.82 3.38
N ILE A 207 -7.24 -16.64 3.97
CA ILE A 207 -6.11 -16.28 4.84
C ILE A 207 -6.03 -17.24 6.05
N CYS A 208 -7.15 -17.45 6.75
CA CYS A 208 -7.18 -18.35 7.90
C CYS A 208 -6.89 -19.81 7.52
N THR A 209 -7.26 -20.26 6.33
CA THR A 209 -6.90 -21.59 5.84
C THR A 209 -5.40 -21.70 5.53
N SER A 210 -4.79 -20.63 5.03
CA SER A 210 -3.34 -20.59 4.77
C SER A 210 -2.46 -20.52 6.02
N HIS A 211 -3.01 -20.06 7.15
CA HIS A 211 -2.30 -19.97 8.42
C HIS A 211 -2.49 -21.27 9.24
N PRO A 212 -1.42 -22.04 9.52
CA PRO A 212 -1.53 -23.35 10.20
C PRO A 212 -2.19 -23.28 11.58
N HIS A 213 -1.95 -22.19 12.31
CA HIS A 213 -2.47 -22.00 13.66
C HIS A 213 -3.85 -21.35 13.69
N CYS A 214 -4.39 -20.89 12.55
CA CYS A 214 -5.68 -20.20 12.56
C CYS A 214 -6.84 -21.19 12.66
N SER A 215 -7.68 -21.03 13.67
CA SER A 215 -8.90 -21.80 13.85
C SER A 215 -10.18 -20.97 13.69
N SER A 216 -10.07 -19.67 13.92
CA SER A 216 -11.21 -18.77 13.90
C SER A 216 -10.76 -17.36 13.52
N PHE A 217 -11.71 -16.58 13.03
CA PHE A 217 -11.51 -15.17 12.77
C PHE A 217 -12.76 -14.35 13.10
N THR A 218 -12.56 -13.11 13.54
CA THR A 218 -13.65 -12.18 13.90
C THR A 218 -13.65 -11.01 12.94
N LEU A 219 -14.78 -10.80 12.25
CA LEU A 219 -15.07 -9.58 11.49
C LEU A 219 -15.76 -8.60 12.43
N GLY A 220 -15.20 -7.40 12.60
CA GLY A 220 -15.86 -6.28 13.29
C GLY A 220 -16.25 -5.15 12.33
N ALA A 221 -16.71 -4.03 12.89
CA ALA A 221 -17.10 -2.83 12.14
C ALA A 221 -15.93 -1.93 11.68
N GLN A 222 -14.72 -2.14 12.21
CA GLN A 222 -13.58 -1.29 11.87
C GLN A 222 -13.14 -1.48 10.41
N VAL A 223 -12.90 -0.36 9.73
CA VAL A 223 -12.44 -0.33 8.34
C VAL A 223 -11.15 0.48 8.18
N THR A 224 -10.38 0.14 7.16
CA THR A 224 -9.19 0.88 6.73
C THR A 224 -9.56 2.06 5.81
N TRP A 225 -8.57 2.86 5.42
CA TRP A 225 -8.77 3.99 4.49
C TRP A 225 -9.24 3.58 3.09
N THR A 226 -9.05 2.31 2.72
CA THR A 226 -9.60 1.74 1.47
C THR A 226 -11.03 1.20 1.64
N GLY A 227 -11.58 1.22 2.85
CA GLY A 227 -12.91 0.67 3.18
C GLY A 227 -12.91 -0.84 3.44
N ARG A 228 -11.74 -1.47 3.54
CA ARG A 228 -11.61 -2.90 3.86
C ARG A 228 -11.79 -3.13 5.35
N ARG A 229 -12.35 -4.28 5.73
CA ARG A 229 -12.63 -4.60 7.14
C ARG A 229 -11.37 -5.13 7.82
N LEU A 230 -11.16 -4.72 9.06
CA LEU A 230 -10.12 -5.33 9.91
C LEU A 230 -10.65 -6.64 10.51
N VAL A 231 -9.83 -7.68 10.42
CA VAL A 231 -10.16 -9.03 10.88
C VAL A 231 -9.12 -9.54 11.86
N TYR A 232 -9.60 -10.03 12.99
CA TYR A 232 -8.77 -10.64 14.03
C TYR A 232 -8.71 -12.14 13.81
N PHE A 233 -7.52 -12.68 13.55
CA PHE A 233 -7.30 -14.11 13.38
C PHE A 233 -6.77 -14.73 14.67
N ARG A 234 -7.27 -15.92 15.03
CA ARG A 234 -6.98 -16.58 16.31
C ARG A 234 -6.75 -18.07 16.16
N THR A 235 -6.02 -18.63 17.11
CA THR A 235 -5.84 -20.08 17.30
C THR A 235 -6.93 -20.70 18.16
N GLY A 236 -7.66 -19.88 18.93
CA GLY A 236 -8.80 -20.27 19.75
C GLY A 236 -9.31 -19.08 20.55
N PHE A 237 -10.30 -19.31 21.40
CA PHE A 237 -10.83 -18.33 22.33
C PHE A 237 -11.36 -19.03 23.59
N SER A 238 -11.44 -18.30 24.69
CA SER A 238 -11.98 -18.81 25.96
C SER A 238 -13.46 -18.47 26.11
N ASP A 239 -13.84 -17.28 25.67
CA ASP A 239 -15.19 -16.76 25.84
C ASP A 239 -15.72 -16.14 24.54
N LEU A 240 -17.04 -16.20 24.38
CA LEU A 240 -17.78 -15.39 23.41
C LEU A 240 -18.54 -14.33 24.18
N VAL A 241 -18.18 -13.07 23.96
CA VAL A 241 -18.83 -11.94 24.63
C VAL A 241 -19.75 -11.21 23.65
N PRO A 242 -20.90 -10.69 24.10
CA PRO A 242 -21.82 -9.95 23.24
C PRO A 242 -21.12 -8.77 22.54
N ASP A 243 -21.33 -8.66 21.23
CA ASP A 243 -20.86 -7.56 20.39
C ASP A 243 -21.70 -7.54 19.10
N VAL A 244 -22.68 -6.65 19.04
CA VAL A 244 -23.69 -6.57 17.97
C VAL A 244 -23.09 -6.33 16.59
N ASP A 245 -21.92 -5.72 16.52
CA ASP A 245 -21.25 -5.34 15.28
C ASP A 245 -20.26 -6.40 14.77
N SER A 246 -20.12 -7.51 15.50
CA SER A 246 -19.14 -8.56 15.22
C SER A 246 -19.76 -9.89 14.79
N ILE A 247 -18.99 -10.59 13.95
CA ILE A 247 -19.28 -11.96 13.53
C ILE A 247 -18.02 -12.80 13.69
N VAL A 248 -18.12 -13.90 14.45
CA VAL A 248 -17.04 -14.87 14.63
C VAL A 248 -17.27 -16.04 13.67
N TYR A 249 -16.22 -16.42 12.94
CA TYR A 249 -16.20 -17.58 12.06
C TYR A 249 -15.26 -18.63 12.64
N ILE A 250 -15.75 -19.85 12.87
CA ILE A 250 -15.01 -20.95 13.51
C ILE A 250 -14.91 -22.11 12.53
N LYS A 251 -13.70 -22.67 12.32
CA LYS A 251 -13.53 -23.86 11.47
C LYS A 251 -14.35 -25.04 12.02
N LYS A 252 -15.15 -25.70 11.17
CA LYS A 252 -16.03 -26.82 11.53
C LYS A 252 -15.29 -28.02 12.14
N ALA A 253 -14.05 -28.28 11.75
CA ALA A 253 -13.23 -29.34 12.35
C ALA A 253 -12.96 -29.14 13.86
N GLN A 254 -13.17 -27.93 14.39
CA GLN A 254 -13.08 -27.64 15.84
C GLN A 254 -14.44 -27.48 16.53
N SER A 255 -15.52 -27.15 15.82
CA SER A 255 -16.86 -27.05 16.46
C SER A 255 -17.33 -28.40 17.01
N LEU A 256 -16.96 -29.50 16.35
CA LEU A 256 -17.24 -30.86 16.80
C LEU A 256 -16.53 -31.24 18.11
N ARG A 257 -15.49 -30.51 18.53
CA ARG A 257 -14.81 -30.72 19.83
C ARG A 257 -15.44 -29.92 20.96
N THR A 258 -16.19 -28.86 20.65
CA THR A 258 -16.79 -27.97 21.67
C THR A 258 -18.20 -28.40 22.07
N GLU A 259 -18.86 -29.26 21.28
CA GLU A 259 -20.16 -29.87 21.61
C GLU A 259 -20.04 -31.23 22.32
N ALA A 260 -18.82 -31.76 22.50
CA ALA A 260 -18.56 -33.08 23.07
C ALA A 260 -18.00 -33.06 24.50
N ASP A 261 -17.88 -31.87 25.11
CA ASP A 261 -17.52 -31.67 26.53
C ASP A 261 -18.68 -31.03 27.30
#